data_AF-A0A0G0CK61-F1
#
_entry.id   AF-A0A0G0CK61-F1
#
_cell.length_a   1.000
_cell.length_b   1.000
_cell.length_c   1.000
_cell.angle_alpha   90.00
_cell.angle_beta   90.00
_cell.angle_gamma   90.00
#
_symmetry.space_group_name_H-M   'P 1'
#
loop_
_entity.id
_entity.type
_entity.pdbx_description
1 polymer ?
#
loop_
_entity_poly.entity_id
_entity_poly.type
_entity_poly.pdbx_seq_one_letter_code
_entity_poly.pdbx_strand_id
1 'polypeptide(L)'
;MSLYNMINGVNPATFFILPMIAEKHPDNYPRFRDCFIGELLNSDEDDQFGIPKKKTDDSKTISIYTRTGGGNRSDYYEQINEIRAIPGFIKDYDDDFDSTFMTFLFAVPDEFKSDFDLITNGKIKEISENYKSRLYKVFPKLKDTFDKIFSEE
;
A
#
# COMPACT_ATOMS: atom_id res chain seq x y z
N MET A 1 -12.98 -6.72 1.97
CA MET A 1 -11.80 -7.32 1.34
C MET A 1 -12.26 -8.07 0.11
N SER A 2 -11.48 -8.10 -0.97
CA SER A 2 -11.77 -9.09 -2.04
C SER A 2 -11.65 -10.50 -1.45
N LEU A 3 -12.45 -11.48 -1.91
CA LEU A 3 -12.37 -12.88 -1.45
C LEU A 3 -10.93 -13.42 -1.51
N TYR A 4 -10.17 -13.00 -2.53
CA TYR A 4 -8.76 -13.35 -2.67
C TYR A 4 -7.91 -12.86 -1.48
N ASN A 5 -8.05 -11.61 -1.04
CA ASN A 5 -7.27 -11.08 0.08
C ASN A 5 -7.73 -11.69 1.41
N MET A 6 -8.98 -12.15 1.52
CA MET A 6 -9.44 -12.89 2.70
C MET A 6 -8.77 -14.27 2.81
N ILE A 7 -8.44 -14.90 1.68
CA ILE A 7 -7.81 -16.23 1.63
C ILE A 7 -6.28 -16.12 1.71
N ASN A 8 -5.68 -15.18 0.98
CA ASN A 8 -4.23 -15.08 0.81
C ASN A 8 -3.58 -14.00 1.69
N GLY A 9 -4.38 -13.14 2.32
CA GLY A 9 -3.87 -11.99 3.07
C GLY A 9 -3.33 -10.87 2.18
N VAL A 10 -2.58 -9.98 2.82
CA VAL A 10 -1.83 -8.85 2.24
C VAL A 10 -0.51 -8.76 3.01
N ASN A 11 0.50 -8.06 2.48
CA ASN A 11 1.73 -7.82 3.22
C ASN A 11 1.40 -7.11 4.55
N PRO A 12 1.87 -7.59 5.72
CA PRO A 12 1.64 -6.92 7.01
C PRO A 12 2.07 -5.45 7.03
N ALA A 13 3.07 -5.06 6.24
CA ALA A 13 3.48 -3.67 6.09
C ALA A 13 2.33 -2.77 5.59
N THR A 14 1.38 -3.31 4.82
CA THR A 14 0.18 -2.61 4.33
C THR A 14 -0.59 -1.94 5.46
N PHE A 15 -0.70 -2.59 6.63
CA PHE A 15 -1.43 -2.03 7.78
C PHE A 15 -0.77 -0.77 8.34
N PHE A 16 0.53 -0.57 8.11
CA PHE A 16 1.32 0.54 8.64
C PHE A 16 1.74 1.57 7.60
N ILE A 17 1.60 1.31 6.30
CA ILE A 17 2.02 2.26 5.25
C ILE A 17 0.83 2.82 4.46
N LEU A 18 -0.18 2.00 4.16
CA LEU A 18 -1.36 2.45 3.42
C LEU A 18 -2.12 3.58 4.13
N PRO A 19 -2.30 3.56 5.48
CA PRO A 19 -2.99 4.62 6.20
C PRO A 19 -2.30 6.00 6.13
N MET A 20 -1.00 6.04 5.80
CA MET A 20 -0.28 7.29 5.62
C MET A 20 -0.85 8.06 4.43
N ILE A 21 -1.10 7.38 3.31
CA ILE A 21 -1.56 7.99 2.06
C ILE A 21 -2.96 8.59 2.22
N ALA A 22 -3.91 7.83 2.78
CA ALA A 22 -5.29 8.26 2.91
C ALA A 22 -5.99 7.61 4.12
N GLU A 23 -7.01 8.28 4.66
CA GLU A 23 -7.96 7.72 5.64
C GLU A 23 -8.91 6.71 4.98
N LYS A 24 -8.37 5.74 4.24
CA LYS A 24 -9.12 4.80 3.41
C LYS A 24 -8.66 3.38 3.68
N HIS A 25 -9.59 2.53 4.11
CA HIS A 25 -9.33 1.10 4.32
C HIS A 25 -9.00 0.39 2.98
N PRO A 26 -8.12 -0.63 2.95
CA PRO A 26 -7.77 -1.39 1.74
C PRO A 26 -8.97 -1.83 0.89
N ASP A 27 -10.08 -2.17 1.56
CA ASP A 27 -11.32 -2.62 0.93
C ASP A 27 -11.98 -1.60 0.00
N ASN A 28 -11.69 -0.32 0.22
CA ASN A 28 -12.27 0.75 -0.55
C ASN A 28 -11.43 1.05 -1.80
N TYR A 29 -10.28 0.39 -1.97
CA TYR A 29 -9.51 0.45 -3.22
C TYR A 29 -10.00 -0.65 -4.17
N PRO A 30 -10.29 -0.31 -5.44
CA PRO A 30 -10.80 -1.25 -6.42
C PRO A 30 -9.77 -2.36 -6.64
N ARG A 31 -10.19 -3.61 -6.42
CA ARG A 31 -9.37 -4.80 -6.69
C ARG A 31 -7.97 -4.72 -6.03
N PHE A 32 -7.89 -4.14 -4.83
CA PHE A 32 -6.66 -4.03 -4.05
C PHE A 32 -5.95 -5.37 -3.92
N ARG A 33 -4.64 -5.37 -4.10
CA ARG A 33 -3.79 -6.55 -3.96
C ARG A 33 -2.79 -6.38 -2.84
N ASP A 34 -1.98 -5.34 -2.90
CA ASP A 34 -0.95 -5.12 -1.89
C ASP A 34 -0.47 -3.67 -1.85
N CYS A 35 0.38 -3.37 -0.87
CA CYS A 35 1.05 -2.09 -0.72
C CYS A 35 2.52 -2.29 -0.37
N PHE A 36 3.40 -1.50 -0.97
CA PHE A 36 4.86 -1.62 -0.83
C PHE A 36 5.52 -0.27 -0.59
N ILE A 37 6.72 -0.31 0.00
CA ILE A 37 7.63 0.84 0.07
C ILE A 37 8.53 0.81 -1.17
N GLY A 38 8.75 1.96 -1.78
CA GLY A 38 9.52 2.09 -3.03
C GLY A 38 8.67 1.92 -4.29
N GLU A 39 9.26 2.22 -5.44
CA GLU A 39 8.68 1.96 -6.75
C GLU A 39 8.80 0.47 -7.10
N LEU A 40 7.73 -0.12 -7.62
CA LEU A 40 7.71 -1.53 -7.98
C LEU A 40 8.31 -1.75 -9.37
N LEU A 41 9.37 -2.54 -9.44
CA LEU A 41 10.15 -2.84 -10.64
C LEU A 41 10.22 -4.35 -10.87
N ASN A 42 10.52 -4.76 -12.10
CA ASN A 42 10.90 -6.15 -12.36
C ASN A 42 12.30 -6.43 -11.85
N SER A 43 12.49 -7.59 -11.25
CA SER A 43 13.80 -8.14 -10.98
C SER A 43 14.34 -8.82 -12.24
N ASP A 44 15.63 -9.16 -12.17
CA ASP A 44 16.32 -9.95 -13.18
C ASP A 44 16.08 -11.46 -13.02
N GLU A 45 15.22 -11.85 -12.06
CA GLU A 45 14.88 -13.24 -11.77
C GLU A 45 13.41 -13.52 -12.11
N ASP A 46 13.18 -14.61 -12.83
CA ASP A 46 11.83 -15.10 -13.05
C ASP A 46 11.40 -16.07 -11.94
N ASP A 47 10.09 -16.20 -11.75
CA ASP A 47 9.50 -17.27 -10.96
C ASP A 47 9.50 -18.60 -11.73
N GLN A 48 8.96 -19.66 -11.11
CA GLN A 48 8.89 -20.99 -11.71
C GLN A 48 8.05 -21.07 -13.00
N PHE A 49 7.30 -20.01 -13.34
CA PHE A 49 6.46 -19.89 -14.53
C PHE A 49 7.06 -18.95 -15.58
N GLY A 50 8.28 -18.43 -15.37
CA GLY A 50 8.92 -17.50 -16.31
C GLY A 50 8.37 -16.06 -16.21
N ILE A 51 7.75 -15.71 -15.08
CA ILE A 51 7.24 -14.36 -14.82
C ILE A 51 8.29 -13.60 -14.01
N PRO A 52 8.73 -12.41 -14.44
CA PRO A 52 9.66 -11.61 -13.67
C PRO A 52 9.14 -11.36 -12.26
N LYS A 53 9.94 -11.69 -11.25
CA LYS A 53 9.59 -11.37 -9.87
C LYS A 53 9.61 -9.85 -9.70
N LYS A 54 8.79 -9.34 -8.79
CA LYS A 54 8.78 -7.91 -8.48
C LYS A 54 9.80 -7.61 -7.38
N LYS A 55 10.53 -6.52 -7.53
CA LYS A 55 11.39 -5.91 -6.50
C LYS A 55 11.00 -4.45 -6.30
N THR A 56 11.29 -3.91 -5.13
CA THR A 56 11.14 -2.48 -4.86
C THR A 56 12.51 -1.82 -4.89
N ASP A 57 12.56 -0.55 -5.26
CA ASP A 57 13.75 0.27 -5.07
C ASP A 57 13.84 0.83 -3.63
N ASP A 58 14.92 1.57 -3.34
CA ASP A 58 15.15 2.19 -2.03
C ASP A 58 14.49 3.59 -1.90
N SER A 59 13.60 3.95 -2.83
CA SER A 59 12.97 5.27 -2.80
C SER A 59 11.96 5.36 -1.65
N LYS A 60 11.89 6.54 -1.01
CA LYS A 60 10.90 6.82 0.05
C LYS A 60 9.55 7.18 -0.54
N THR A 61 8.99 6.24 -1.29
CA THR A 61 7.64 6.32 -1.87
C THR A 61 6.80 5.14 -1.39
N ILE A 62 5.51 5.21 -1.66
CA ILE A 62 4.57 4.14 -1.34
C ILE A 62 3.86 3.74 -2.62
N SER A 63 3.87 2.45 -2.94
CA SER A 63 3.25 1.85 -4.12
C SER A 63 1.99 1.09 -3.72
N ILE A 64 0.84 1.46 -4.30
CA ILE A 64 -0.42 0.73 -4.17
C ILE A 64 -0.59 -0.16 -5.40
N TYR A 65 -0.64 -1.47 -5.19
CA TYR A 65 -0.79 -2.46 -6.25
C TYR A 65 -2.23 -2.96 -6.36
N THR A 66 -2.80 -2.86 -7.55
CA THR A 66 -4.22 -3.16 -7.82
C THR A 66 -4.37 -3.98 -9.09
N ARG A 67 -5.51 -4.68 -9.23
CA ARG A 67 -5.86 -5.42 -10.45
C ARG A 67 -6.89 -4.65 -11.29
N THR A 68 -6.53 -3.41 -11.66
CA THR A 68 -7.36 -2.50 -12.48
C THR A 68 -6.64 -2.01 -13.74
N GLY A 69 -5.51 -2.61 -14.10
CA GLY A 69 -4.71 -2.20 -15.26
C GLY A 69 -5.27 -2.70 -16.59
N GLY A 70 -4.69 -2.19 -17.68
CA GLY A 70 -4.89 -2.69 -19.02
C GLY A 70 -6.34 -2.64 -19.45
N GLY A 71 -6.86 -3.77 -19.94
CA GLY A 71 -8.25 -3.90 -20.37
C GLY A 71 -9.30 -3.64 -19.28
N ASN A 72 -8.92 -3.63 -18.00
CA ASN A 72 -9.83 -3.34 -16.90
C ASN A 72 -10.03 -1.83 -16.67
N ARG A 73 -9.13 -0.96 -17.18
CA ARG A 73 -9.10 0.46 -16.81
C ARG A 73 -10.40 1.21 -17.11
N SER A 74 -11.09 0.87 -18.20
CA SER A 74 -12.38 1.47 -18.56
C SER A 74 -13.44 1.25 -17.48
N ASP A 75 -13.47 0.05 -16.91
CA ASP A 75 -14.48 -0.38 -15.95
C ASP A 75 -14.26 0.23 -14.56
N TYR A 76 -13.03 0.69 -14.30
CA TYR A 76 -12.62 1.31 -13.03
C TYR A 76 -12.23 2.79 -13.18
N TYR A 77 -12.63 3.45 -14.28
CA TYR A 77 -12.16 4.81 -14.61
C TYR A 77 -12.40 5.82 -13.48
N GLU A 78 -13.58 5.81 -12.88
CA GLU A 78 -13.93 6.72 -11.78
C GLU A 78 -13.07 6.45 -10.55
N GLN A 79 -12.95 5.19 -10.12
CA GLN A 79 -12.18 4.80 -8.95
C GLN A 79 -10.68 5.04 -9.14
N ILE A 80 -10.16 4.87 -10.36
CA ILE A 80 -8.78 5.21 -10.71
C ILE A 80 -8.55 6.72 -10.54
N ASN A 81 -9.48 7.55 -11.01
CA ASN A 81 -9.37 9.00 -10.86
C ASN A 81 -9.49 9.46 -9.41
N GLU A 82 -10.32 8.80 -8.59
CA GLU A 82 -10.35 9.04 -7.14
C GLU A 82 -9.00 8.78 -6.48
N ILE A 83 -8.29 7.70 -6.86
CA ILE A 83 -6.96 7.38 -6.32
C ILE A 83 -5.94 8.42 -6.77
N ARG A 84 -5.97 8.82 -8.05
CA ARG A 84 -5.08 9.87 -8.58
C ARG A 84 -5.29 11.24 -7.93
N ALA A 85 -6.49 11.49 -7.40
CA ALA A 85 -6.81 12.72 -6.70
C ALA A 85 -6.30 12.75 -5.24
N ILE A 86 -5.80 11.63 -4.71
CA ILE A 86 -5.24 11.58 -3.36
C ILE A 86 -3.95 12.43 -3.31
N PRO A 87 -3.75 13.28 -2.28
CA PRO A 87 -2.54 14.06 -2.12
C PRO A 87 -1.26 13.22 -2.16
N GLY A 88 -0.24 13.74 -2.82
CA GLY A 88 1.05 13.06 -2.97
C GLY A 88 1.10 12.04 -4.10
N PHE A 89 0.04 11.89 -4.90
CA PHE A 89 0.09 11.09 -6.13
C PHE A 89 1.20 11.59 -7.07
N ILE A 90 2.06 10.67 -7.53
CA ILE A 90 3.18 10.97 -8.43
C ILE A 90 2.82 10.51 -9.85
N LYS A 91 2.56 9.21 -10.00
CA LYS A 91 2.28 8.57 -11.29
C LYS A 91 1.60 7.21 -11.08
N ASP A 92 1.06 6.67 -12.16
CA ASP A 92 0.55 5.31 -12.21
C ASP A 92 0.99 4.62 -13.51
N TYR A 93 1.12 3.30 -13.46
CA TYR A 93 1.54 2.51 -14.61
C TYR A 93 0.96 1.10 -14.54
N ASP A 94 0.74 0.51 -15.71
CA ASP A 94 0.34 -0.89 -15.82
C ASP A 94 1.56 -1.79 -15.71
N ASP A 95 1.32 -3.00 -15.22
CA ASP A 95 2.31 -4.07 -15.24
C ASP A 95 2.69 -4.44 -16.68
N ASP A 96 3.96 -4.66 -16.96
CA ASP A 96 4.46 -4.92 -18.31
C ASP A 96 4.27 -6.37 -18.74
N PHE A 97 4.00 -7.29 -17.82
CA PHE A 97 3.79 -8.70 -18.14
C PHE A 97 2.46 -8.96 -18.88
N ASP A 98 1.33 -8.63 -18.24
CA ASP A 98 -0.01 -8.84 -18.82
C ASP A 98 -0.91 -7.59 -18.75
N SER A 99 -0.38 -6.49 -18.21
CA SER A 99 -1.09 -5.23 -17.94
C SER A 99 -2.37 -5.37 -17.13
N THR A 100 -2.69 -6.54 -16.59
CA THR A 100 -3.90 -6.77 -15.79
C THR A 100 -3.80 -6.03 -14.45
N PHE A 101 -2.57 -5.82 -13.98
CA PHE A 101 -2.27 -5.09 -12.77
C PHE A 101 -1.75 -3.69 -13.05
N MET A 102 -1.89 -2.85 -12.04
CA MET A 102 -1.57 -1.43 -12.10
C MET A 102 -1.05 -0.97 -10.74
N THR A 103 0.00 -0.18 -10.77
CA THR A 103 0.64 0.40 -9.59
C THR A 103 0.40 1.90 -9.57
N PHE A 104 -0.01 2.42 -8.42
CA PHE A 104 -0.06 3.86 -8.14
C PHE A 104 1.08 4.23 -7.19
N LEU A 105 1.89 5.20 -7.58
CA LEU A 105 3.04 5.66 -6.82
C LEU A 105 2.70 6.97 -6.09
N PHE A 106 2.98 6.99 -4.79
CA PHE A 106 2.74 8.14 -3.90
C PHE A 106 4.02 8.57 -3.19
N ALA A 107 4.17 9.88 -2.99
CA ALA A 107 5.10 10.42 -2.02
C ALA A 107 4.59 10.15 -0.59
N VAL A 108 5.51 9.94 0.36
CA VAL A 108 5.16 9.91 1.78
C VAL A 108 4.68 11.31 2.20
N PRO A 109 3.45 11.46 2.74
CA PRO A 109 2.94 12.74 3.18
C PRO A 109 3.82 13.39 4.24
N ASP A 110 4.02 14.71 4.12
CA ASP A 110 4.89 15.47 5.03
C ASP A 110 4.52 15.28 6.50
N GLU A 111 3.22 15.17 6.80
CA GLU A 111 2.70 14.95 8.16
C GLU A 111 3.18 13.65 8.81
N PHE A 112 3.54 12.63 8.02
CA PHE A 112 3.93 11.29 8.51
C PHE A 112 5.35 10.89 8.11
N LYS A 113 6.17 11.81 7.59
CA LYS A 113 7.57 11.49 7.21
C LYS A 113 8.38 10.93 8.38
N SER A 114 8.25 11.52 9.57
CA SER A 114 8.92 11.02 10.78
C SER A 114 8.42 9.63 11.17
N ASP A 115 7.10 9.40 11.10
CA ASP A 115 6.50 8.12 11.44
C ASP A 115 6.91 7.02 10.45
N PHE A 116 6.98 7.35 9.16
CA PHE A 116 7.51 6.49 8.11
C PHE A 116 8.96 6.07 8.40
N ASP A 117 9.82 7.02 8.77
CA ASP A 117 11.21 6.72 9.13
C ASP A 117 11.28 5.83 10.38
N LEU A 118 10.44 6.07 11.39
CA LEU A 118 10.39 5.21 12.58
C LEU A 118 9.96 3.77 12.23
N ILE A 119 8.91 3.62 11.42
CA ILE A 119 8.36 2.32 11.02
C ILE A 119 9.38 1.53 10.20
N THR A 120 10.01 2.16 9.20
CA THR A 120 11.03 1.53 8.36
C THR A 120 12.28 1.12 9.14
N ASN A 121 12.62 1.83 10.22
CA ASN A 121 13.70 1.47 11.13
C ASN A 121 13.29 0.49 12.25
N GLY A 122 12.07 -0.05 12.22
CA GLY A 122 11.58 -0.99 13.24
C GLY A 122 11.20 -0.37 14.58
N LYS A 123 11.14 0.96 14.66
CA LYS A 123 10.79 1.74 15.86
C LYS A 123 9.29 2.05 15.93
N ILE A 124 8.49 1.04 15.65
CA ILE A 124 7.02 1.10 15.60
C ILE A 124 6.40 1.62 16.92
N LYS A 125 7.05 1.43 18.06
CA LYS A 125 6.57 1.92 19.37
C LYS A 125 6.71 3.44 19.55
N GLU A 126 7.61 4.07 18.79
CA GLU A 126 7.94 5.50 18.89
C GLU A 126 7.05 6.38 17.99
N ILE A 127 6.12 5.80 17.23
CA ILE A 127 5.24 6.53 16.31
C ILE A 127 4.35 7.54 17.04
N SER A 128 4.03 8.62 16.35
CA SER A 128 3.23 9.72 16.87
C SER A 128 1.81 9.31 17.23
N GLU A 129 1.22 9.98 18.22
CA GLU A 129 -0.20 9.79 18.58
C GLU A 129 -1.15 10.19 17.44
N ASN A 130 -0.73 11.13 16.59
CA ASN A 130 -1.45 11.48 15.38
C ASN A 130 -1.52 10.26 14.44
N TYR A 131 -0.39 9.58 14.23
CA TYR A 131 -0.37 8.39 13.38
C TYR A 131 -1.12 7.20 13.98
N LYS A 132 -1.05 6.98 15.30
CA LYS A 132 -1.89 5.98 15.98
C LYS A 132 -3.38 6.26 15.76
N SER A 133 -3.79 7.52 15.91
CA SER A 133 -5.18 7.94 15.64
C SER A 133 -5.58 7.65 14.19
N ARG A 134 -4.68 7.88 13.22
CA ARG A 134 -4.88 7.52 11.81
C ARG A 134 -5.07 6.01 11.64
N LEU A 135 -4.24 5.17 12.28
CA LEU A 135 -4.37 3.72 12.24
C LEU A 135 -5.72 3.25 12.80
N TYR A 136 -6.17 3.79 13.93
CA TYR A 136 -7.44 3.40 14.55
C TYR A 136 -8.65 3.80 13.71
N LYS A 137 -8.59 4.94 13.02
CA LYS A 137 -9.65 5.33 12.08
C LYS A 137 -9.73 4.38 10.89
N VAL A 138 -8.59 3.99 10.32
CA VAL A 138 -8.56 3.11 9.14
C VAL A 138 -8.92 1.67 9.53
N PHE A 139 -8.41 1.17 10.65
CA PHE A 139 -8.63 -0.20 11.13
C PHE A 139 -9.21 -0.25 12.55
N PRO A 140 -10.47 0.19 12.76
CA PRO A 140 -11.06 0.28 14.09
C PRO A 140 -11.16 -1.07 14.79
N LYS A 141 -11.34 -2.16 14.03
CA LYS A 141 -11.41 -3.53 14.56
C LYS A 141 -10.05 -4.08 15.03
N LEU A 142 -8.95 -3.47 14.60
CA LEU A 142 -7.59 -3.87 14.99
C LEU A 142 -7.02 -3.00 16.11
N LYS A 143 -7.80 -2.05 16.65
CA LYS A 143 -7.35 -1.14 17.70
C LYS A 143 -6.69 -1.88 18.87
N ASP A 144 -7.36 -2.88 19.44
CA ASP A 144 -6.82 -3.63 20.58
C ASP A 144 -5.55 -4.40 20.24
N THR A 145 -5.42 -4.86 18.99
CA THR A 145 -4.21 -5.53 18.50
C THR A 145 -3.06 -4.54 18.38
N PHE A 146 -3.31 -3.35 17.83
CA PHE A 146 -2.32 -2.28 17.75
C PHE A 146 -1.89 -1.79 19.14
N ASP A 147 -2.84 -1.60 20.05
CA ASP A 147 -2.55 -1.20 21.43
C ASP A 147 -1.59 -2.19 22.10
N LYS A 148 -1.81 -3.51 21.92
CA LYS A 148 -0.87 -4.54 22.40
C LYS A 148 0.52 -4.37 21.81
N ILE A 149 0.62 -4.24 20.48
CA ILE A 149 1.90 -4.07 19.77
C ILE A 149 2.66 -2.83 20.27
N PHE A 150 1.95 -1.75 20.58
CA PHE A 150 2.57 -0.50 21.07
C PHE A 150 2.87 -0.52 22.58
N SER A 151 2.28 -1.46 23.33
CA SER A 151 2.37 -1.53 24.81
C SER A 151 3.28 -2.63 25.35
N GLU A 152 3.57 -3.69 24.59
CA GLU A 152 4.46 -4.76 25.05
C GLU A 152 5.88 -4.21 25.22
N GLU A 153 6.47 -4.38 26.41
CA GLU A 153 7.88 -4.06 26.73
C GLU A 153 8.83 -5.06 26.07
#